data_AF-A0A855YAE9-F1
#
_entry.id   AF-A0A855YAE9-F1
#
_cell.length_a   1.000
_cell.length_b   1.000
_cell.length_c   1.000
_cell.angle_alpha   90.00
_cell.angle_beta   90.00
_cell.angle_gamma   90.00
#
_symmetry.space_group_name_H-M   'P 1'
#
loop_
_entity.id
_entity.type
_entity.pdbx_description
1 polymer ?
#
loop_
_entity_poly.entity_id
_entity_poly.type
_entity_poly.pdbx_seq_one_letter_code
_entity_poly.pdbx_strand_id
1 'polypeptide(L)'
;MENLSELSHVNVEENTIFEIQVALEKGELCSRDLVLYYLYRIAQYDQNGPKINSVLEINPDAIFIAEALDAERKSGGPRGLLHGIPVLLKDKH
;
A
#
# COMPACT_ATOMS: atom_id res chain seq x y z
N MET A 1 10.99 1.77 13.77
CA MET A 1 10.48 2.81 12.85
C MET A 1 11.35 2.72 11.62
N GLU A 2 11.04 1.76 10.74
CA GLU A 2 11.74 1.66 9.45
C GLU A 2 11.37 2.90 8.64
N ASN A 3 12.40 3.46 8.01
CA ASN A 3 12.43 4.84 7.59
C ASN A 3 11.60 5.01 6.31
N LEU A 4 10.38 5.57 6.42
CA LEU A 4 9.53 5.90 5.27
C LEU A 4 10.24 6.81 4.24
N SER A 5 11.37 7.43 4.59
CA SER A 5 12.21 8.14 3.63
C SER A 5 12.87 7.23 2.60
N GLU A 6 13.07 5.94 2.86
CA GLU A 6 13.66 5.01 1.87
C GLU A 6 12.67 4.67 0.75
N LEU A 7 11.36 4.73 1.04
CA LEU A 7 10.33 4.64 0.00
C LEU A 7 10.33 5.85 -0.95
N SER A 8 11.05 6.94 -0.64
CA SER A 8 11.21 8.05 -1.57
C SER A 8 11.98 7.68 -2.84
N HIS A 9 12.75 6.57 -2.82
CA HIS A 9 13.48 6.07 -3.99
C HIS A 9 12.59 5.31 -4.97
N VAL A 10 11.46 4.76 -4.51
CA VAL A 10 10.45 4.14 -5.36
C VAL A 10 9.34 5.18 -5.51
N ASN A 11 9.20 5.80 -6.69
CA ASN A 11 8.15 6.79 -6.93
C ASN A 11 6.75 6.13 -6.97
N VAL A 12 6.24 5.70 -5.82
CA VAL A 12 4.96 4.98 -5.70
C VAL A 12 3.78 5.80 -6.22
N GLU A 13 3.89 7.13 -6.28
CA GLU A 13 2.79 8.02 -6.67
C GLU A 13 2.40 7.92 -8.13
N GLU A 14 3.37 7.69 -9.01
CA GLU A 14 3.17 7.70 -10.47
C GLU A 14 3.31 6.31 -11.09
N ASN A 15 3.60 5.30 -10.26
CA ASN A 15 3.75 3.93 -10.74
C ASN A 15 2.39 3.30 -11.08
N THR A 16 2.33 2.68 -12.24
CA THR A 16 1.26 1.76 -12.63
C THR A 16 1.28 0.50 -11.77
N ILE A 17 0.15 -0.23 -11.74
CA ILE A 17 0.07 -1.52 -11.05
C ILE A 17 1.16 -2.49 -11.54
N PHE A 18 1.49 -2.46 -12.83
CA PHE A 18 2.54 -3.32 -13.39
C PHE A 18 3.92 -2.98 -12.83
N GLU A 19 4.27 -1.70 -12.73
CA GLU A 19 5.55 -1.27 -12.17
C GLU A 19 5.65 -1.60 -10.67
N ILE A 20 4.55 -1.43 -9.93
CA ILE A 20 4.47 -1.86 -8.53
C ILE A 20 4.67 -3.37 -8.42
N GLN A 21 4.00 -4.18 -9.24
CA GLN A 21 4.19 -5.64 -9.21
C GLN A 21 5.64 -6.03 -9.50
N VAL A 22 6.30 -5.40 -10.47
CA VAL A 22 7.72 -5.64 -10.77
C VAL A 22 8.60 -5.30 -9.56
N ALA A 23 8.35 -4.19 -8.86
CA ALA A 23 9.10 -3.83 -7.66
C ALA A 23 8.88 -4.84 -6.52
N LEU A 24 7.63 -5.31 -6.34
CA LEU A 24 7.29 -6.36 -5.36
C LEU A 24 7.94 -7.71 -5.69
N GLU A 25 8.05 -8.06 -6.97
CA GLU A 25 8.72 -9.29 -7.43
C GLU A 25 10.23 -9.24 -7.23
N LYS A 26 10.84 -8.07 -7.42
CA LYS A 26 12.27 -7.85 -7.18
C LYS A 26 12.63 -7.69 -5.71
N GLY A 27 11.63 -7.55 -4.83
CA GLY A 27 11.84 -7.26 -3.41
C GLY A 27 12.36 -5.84 -3.14
N GLU A 28 12.24 -4.94 -4.12
CA GLU A 28 12.54 -3.50 -3.98
C GLU A 28 11.46 -2.78 -3.15
N LEU A 29 10.28 -3.40 -3.06
CA LEU A 29 9.13 -2.97 -2.28
C LEU A 29 8.46 -4.20 -1.66
N CYS A 30 7.76 -4.03 -0.54
CA CYS A 30 6.80 -5.02 -0.06
C CYS A 30 5.40 -4.41 0.12
N SER A 31 4.37 -5.24 0.12
CA SER A 31 2.97 -4.81 0.25
C SER A 31 2.72 -4.08 1.55
N ARG A 32 3.37 -4.48 2.65
CA ARG A 32 3.32 -3.77 3.93
C ARG A 32 3.79 -2.32 3.77
N ASP A 33 4.93 -2.11 3.11
CA ASP A 33 5.49 -0.77 2.93
C ASP A 33 4.61 0.09 2.03
N LEU A 34 4.03 -0.51 0.99
CA LEU A 34 3.05 0.15 0.12
C LEU A 34 1.79 0.60 0.89
N VAL A 35 1.27 -0.23 1.79
CA VAL A 35 0.14 0.12 2.66
C VAL A 35 0.53 1.25 3.62
N LEU A 36 1.66 1.14 4.30
CA LEU A 36 2.14 2.17 5.23
C LEU A 36 2.32 3.53 4.54
N TYR A 37 2.84 3.52 3.31
CA TYR A 37 2.97 4.71 2.49
C TYR A 37 1.63 5.40 2.22
N TYR A 38 0.61 4.66 1.76
CA TYR A 38 -0.70 5.26 1.52
C TYR A 38 -1.43 5.67 2.81
N LEU A 39 -1.28 4.91 3.90
CA LEU A 39 -1.81 5.33 5.21
C LEU A 39 -1.19 6.64 5.68
N TYR A 40 0.13 6.81 5.50
CA TYR A 40 0.81 8.07 5.79
C TYR A 40 0.23 9.21 4.95
N ARG A 41 0.01 9.01 3.65
CA ARG A 41 -0.62 10.04 2.79
C ARG A 41 -2.04 10.39 3.21
N ILE A 42 -2.87 9.39 3.52
CA ILE A 42 -4.23 9.61 4.02
C ILE A 42 -4.17 10.44 5.30
N ALA A 43 -3.28 10.10 6.24
CA ALA A 43 -3.10 10.87 7.46
C ALA A 43 -2.67 12.31 7.20
N GLN A 44 -1.78 12.56 6.23
CA GLN A 44 -1.26 13.91 5.92
C GLN A 44 -2.24 14.80 5.15
N TYR A 45 -2.98 14.23 4.19
CA TYR A 45 -3.78 15.00 3.24
C TYR A 45 -5.29 14.88 3.45
N ASP A 46 -5.76 13.72 3.90
CA ASP A 46 -7.19 13.46 4.01
C ASP A 46 -7.74 13.94 5.35
N GLN A 47 -7.05 13.59 6.43
CA GLN A 47 -7.46 13.86 7.81
C GLN A 47 -6.78 15.12 8.39
N ASN A 48 -5.51 15.33 8.03
CA ASN A 48 -4.75 16.53 8.35
C ASN A 48 -4.52 17.39 7.10
N GLY A 49 -3.83 18.53 7.27
CA GLY A 49 -3.46 19.42 6.18
C GLY A 49 -4.68 19.99 5.43
N PRO A 50 -4.85 19.73 4.11
CA PRO A 50 -5.96 20.25 3.31
C PRO A 50 -7.32 19.66 3.69
N LYS A 51 -7.38 18.58 4.49
CA LYS A 51 -8.63 17.96 4.97
C LYS A 51 -9.59 17.60 3.84
N ILE A 52 -9.12 16.76 2.91
CA ILE A 52 -9.92 16.33 1.75
C ILE A 52 -11.17 15.56 2.20
N ASN A 53 -11.11 14.84 3.34
CA ASN A 53 -12.21 14.04 3.89
C ASN A 53 -12.84 13.07 2.87
N SER A 54 -11.99 12.44 2.06
CA SER A 54 -12.35 11.44 1.06
C SER A 54 -12.36 10.00 1.60
N VAL A 55 -11.67 9.73 2.71
CA VAL A 55 -11.64 8.39 3.32
C VAL A 55 -12.43 8.39 4.62
N LEU A 56 -13.51 7.61 4.66
CA LEU A 56 -14.41 7.52 5.82
C LEU A 56 -13.82 6.66 6.93
N GLU A 57 -13.29 5.49 6.57
CA GLU A 57 -12.76 4.52 7.52
C GLU A 57 -11.56 3.79 6.91
N ILE A 58 -10.61 3.43 7.76
CA ILE A 58 -9.47 2.58 7.43
C ILE A 58 -9.70 1.21 8.03
N ASN A 59 -9.51 0.15 7.24
CA ASN A 59 -9.51 -1.21 7.76
C ASN A 59 -8.35 -1.38 8.77
N PRO A 60 -8.62 -1.66 10.06
CA PRO A 60 -7.58 -1.82 11.08
C PRO A 60 -6.62 -2.99 10.78
N ASP A 61 -7.06 -3.96 9.98
CA ASP A 61 -6.28 -5.13 9.62
C ASP A 61 -5.41 -4.94 8.37
N ALA A 62 -5.45 -3.76 7.73
CA ALA A 62 -4.79 -3.53 6.43
C ALA A 62 -3.29 -3.87 6.42
N ILE A 63 -2.57 -3.53 7.50
CA ILE A 63 -1.14 -3.82 7.63
C ILE A 63 -0.91 -5.34 7.77
N PHE A 64 -1.68 -6.01 8.64
CA PHE A 64 -1.56 -7.46 8.86
C PHE A 64 -1.89 -8.26 7.60
N ILE A 65 -2.91 -7.84 6.84
CA ILE A 65 -3.26 -8.44 5.55
C ILE A 65 -2.10 -8.29 4.56
N ALA A 66 -1.49 -7.10 4.50
CA ALA A 66 -0.37 -6.86 3.60
C ALA A 66 0.87 -7.72 3.95
N GLU A 67 1.19 -7.84 5.24
CA GLU A 67 2.26 -8.74 5.73
C GLU A 67 2.00 -10.20 5.37
N ALA A 68 0.75 -10.66 5.52
CA ALA A 68 0.37 -12.02 5.14
C ALA A 68 0.53 -12.26 3.63
N LEU A 69 0.19 -11.27 2.79
CA LEU A 69 0.36 -11.34 1.34
C LEU A 69 1.83 -11.30 0.92
N ASP A 70 2.68 -10.57 1.65
CA ASP A 70 4.14 -10.59 1.46
C ASP A 70 4.73 -11.96 1.78
N ALA A 71 4.30 -12.58 2.89
CA ALA A 71 4.71 -13.93 3.26
C ALA A 71 4.27 -14.96 2.21
N GLU A 72 3.02 -14.88 1.75
CA GLU A 72 2.49 -15.76 0.71
C GLU A 72 3.24 -15.59 -0.61
N ARG A 73 3.56 -14.36 -1.02
CA ARG A 73 4.34 -14.10 -2.23
C ARG A 73 5.68 -14.84 -2.19
N LYS A 74 6.35 -14.87 -1.03
CA LYS A 74 7.63 -15.56 -0.84
C LYS A 74 7.48 -17.09 -0.81
N SER A 75 6.39 -17.63 -0.24
CA SER A 75 6.24 -19.08 -0.07
C SER A 75 5.56 -19.78 -1.24
N GLY A 76 4.62 -19.13 -1.93
CA GLY A 76 3.75 -19.73 -2.94
C GLY A 76 3.57 -18.89 -4.21
N GLY A 77 4.17 -17.70 -4.27
CA GLY A 77 4.01 -16.76 -5.38
C GLY A 77 2.75 -15.90 -5.28
N PRO A 78 2.59 -14.93 -6.19
CA PRO A 78 1.43 -14.04 -6.19
C PRO A 78 0.17 -14.72 -6.73
N ARG A 79 -0.99 -14.35 -6.20
CA ARG A 79 -2.32 -14.79 -6.69
C ARG A 79 -2.73 -14.17 -8.02
N GLY A 80 -1.97 -13.20 -8.53
CA GLY A 80 -2.25 -12.44 -9.75
C GLY A 80 -1.84 -10.97 -9.64
N LEU A 81 -2.24 -10.15 -10.62
CA LEU A 81 -1.82 -8.74 -10.75
C LEU A 81 -2.18 -7.84 -9.57
N LEU A 82 -3.20 -8.21 -8.78
CA LEU A 82 -3.63 -7.43 -7.61
C LEU A 82 -3.10 -7.99 -6.28
N HIS A 83 -2.23 -9.01 -6.33
CA HIS A 83 -1.66 -9.60 -5.12
C HIS A 83 -0.87 -8.54 -4.34
N GLY A 84 -1.37 -8.18 -3.15
CA GLY A 84 -0.69 -7.22 -2.29
C GLY A 84 -0.82 -5.75 -2.71
N ILE A 85 -1.74 -5.42 -3.62
CA ILE A 85 -2.05 -4.04 -4.02
C ILE A 85 -3.19 -3.50 -3.14
N PRO A 86 -3.00 -2.37 -2.42
CA PRO A 86 -4.05 -1.76 -1.63
C PRO A 86 -5.12 -1.11 -2.54
N VAL A 87 -6.37 -1.20 -2.11
CA VAL A 87 -7.52 -0.60 -2.80
C VAL A 87 -8.43 0.09 -1.81
N LEU A 88 -9.12 1.14 -2.26
CA LEU A 88 -10.22 1.76 -1.54
C LEU A 88 -11.55 1.27 -2.12
N LEU A 89 -12.51 1.03 -1.25
CA LEU A 89 -13.86 0.64 -1.62
C LEU A 89 -14.81 1.80 -1.35
N LYS A 90 -15.70 2.08 -2.30
CA LYS A 90 -16.74 3.09 -2.11
C LYS A 90 -17.77 2.56 -1.11
N ASP A 91 -17.99 3.31 -0.04
CA ASP A 91 -19.12 3.06 0.85
C ASP A 91 -20.44 3.32 0.13
N LYS A 92 -21.41 2.43 0.32
CA LYS A 92 -22.76 2.53 -0.25
C LYS A 92 -23.76 2.67 0.89
N HIS A 93 -24.24 3.88 1.11
CA HIS A 93 -25.55 4.15 1.71
C HIS A 93 -26.56 4.51 0.61
#